data_AF-A0A1F7GZF0-F1
#
_entry.id   AF-A0A1F7GZF0-F1
#
_cell.length_a   1.000
_cell.length_b   1.000
_cell.length_c   1.000
_cell.angle_alpha   90.00
_cell.angle_beta   90.00
_cell.angle_gamma   90.00
#
_symmetry.space_group_name_H-M   'P 1'
#
loop_
_entity.id
_entity.type
_entity.pdbx_description
1 polymer ?
#
loop_
_entity_poly.entity_id
_entity_poly.type
_entity_poly.pdbx_seq_one_letter_code
_entity_poly.pdbx_strand_id
1 'polypeptide(L)' 'MLDDATKQKIREHIATHHDGFPTTKAKLVEACNDMSDFSEDDKKWFMDTLPDGDYNSAEEVTTALGL' A
#
# COMPACT_ATOMS: atom_id res chain seq x y z
N MET A 1 -7.97 -5.85 13.63
CA MET A 1 -7.98 -6.42 12.26
C MET A 1 -8.35 -5.29 11.35
N LEU A 2 -7.63 -5.10 10.24
CA LEU A 2 -8.02 -4.11 9.24
C LEU A 2 -9.37 -4.49 8.62
N ASP A 3 -10.26 -3.52 8.57
CA ASP A 3 -11.54 -3.65 7.89
C ASP A 3 -11.31 -3.93 6.40
N ASP A 4 -12.13 -4.80 5.81
CA ASP A 4 -12.01 -5.15 4.39
C ASP A 4 -12.23 -3.93 3.48
N ALA A 5 -12.96 -2.92 3.95
CA ALA A 5 -13.09 -1.63 3.29
C ALA A 5 -11.74 -0.91 3.15
N THR A 6 -10.91 -0.93 4.19
CA THR A 6 -9.60 -0.27 4.18
C THR A 6 -8.62 -1.01 3.27
N LYS A 7 -8.63 -2.34 3.31
CA LYS A 7 -7.87 -3.17 2.36
C LYS A 7 -8.22 -2.84 0.90
N GLN A 8 -9.52 -2.72 0.61
CA GLN A 8 -10.00 -2.34 -0.72
C GLN A 8 -9.52 -0.93 -1.11
N LYS A 9 -9.60 0.05 -0.20
CA LYS A 9 -9.07 1.41 -0.43
C LYS A 9 -7.58 1.42 -0.75
N ILE A 10 -6.77 0.64 -0.01
CA ILE A 10 -5.33 0.50 -0.27
C ILE A 10 -5.10 -0.07 -1.67
N ARG A 11 -5.81 -1.15 -2.02
CA ARG A 11 -5.72 -1.80 -3.33
C ARG A 11 -6.10 -0.85 -4.46
N GLU A 12 -7.21 -0.14 -4.33
CA GLU A 12 -7.64 0.85 -5.31
C GLU A 12 -6.61 1.95 -5.42
N HIS A 13 -6.13 2.50 -4.30
CA HIS A 13 -5.13 3.56 -4.31
C HIS A 13 -3.86 3.16 -5.07
N ILE A 14 -3.30 1.99 -4.77
CA ILE A 14 -2.10 1.54 -5.48
C ILE A 14 -2.41 1.32 -6.97
N ALA A 15 -3.60 0.83 -7.31
CA ALA A 15 -3.99 0.59 -8.69
C ALA A 15 -4.28 1.88 -9.49
N THR A 16 -4.80 2.95 -8.87
CA THR A 16 -5.20 4.20 -9.54
C THR A 16 -4.25 5.36 -9.37
N HIS A 17 -3.43 5.40 -8.32
CA HIS A 17 -2.58 6.55 -8.00
C HIS A 17 -1.08 6.28 -8.12
N HIS A 18 -0.67 5.02 -8.26
CA HIS A 18 0.73 4.67 -8.53
C HIS A 18 0.99 4.49 -10.04
N ASP A 19 0.89 5.57 -10.82
CA ASP A 19 1.37 5.60 -12.23
C ASP A 19 2.91 5.57 -12.34
N GLY A 20 3.62 5.74 -11.21
CA GLY A 20 5.07 5.86 -11.12
C GLY A 20 5.79 4.57 -10.70
N PHE A 21 5.50 3.44 -11.33
CA PHE A 21 6.33 2.24 -11.17
C PHE A 21 7.58 2.29 -12.09
N PRO A 22 8.73 1.73 -11.67
CA PRO A 22 8.97 1.00 -10.42
C PRO A 22 9.04 1.91 -9.19
N THR A 23 8.54 1.40 -8.05
CA THR A 23 8.55 2.08 -6.75
C THR A 23 9.13 1.15 -5.68
N THR A 24 9.48 1.69 -4.52
CA THR A 24 9.98 0.91 -3.38
C THR A 24 8.97 0.90 -2.24
N LYS A 25 9.08 -0.06 -1.32
CA LYS A 25 8.32 -0.05 -0.06
C LYS A 25 8.36 1.32 0.62
N ALA A 26 9.54 1.93 0.71
CA ALA A 26 9.70 3.25 1.35
C ALA A 26 8.83 4.33 0.68
N LYS A 27 8.81 4.39 -0.65
CA LYS A 27 7.95 5.33 -1.41
C LYS A 27 6.47 5.03 -1.23
N LEU A 28 6.08 3.75 -1.27
CA LEU A 28 4.70 3.32 -1.05
C LEU A 28 4.22 3.70 0.35
N VAL A 29 5.08 3.47 1.35
CA VAL A 29 4.82 3.82 2.74
C VAL A 29 4.73 5.33 2.92
N GLU A 30 5.59 6.11 2.27
CA GLU A 30 5.53 7.58 2.30
C GLU A 30 4.24 8.10 1.67
N ALA A 31 3.85 7.59 0.50
CA ALA A 31 2.58 7.89 -0.15
C ALA A 31 1.38 7.46 0.72
N CYS A 32 1.47 6.30 1.37
CA CYS A 32 0.47 5.81 2.32
C CYS A 32 0.39 6.69 3.57
N ASN A 33 1.51 7.26 4.01
CA ASN A 33 1.58 8.12 5.18
C ASN A 33 1.06 9.55 4.90
N ASP A 34 1.25 10.05 3.68
CA ASP A 34 0.69 11.33 3.23
C ASP A 34 -0.85 11.29 3.14
N MET A 35 -1.43 10.10 2.97
CA MET A 35 -2.87 9.94 2.97
C MET A 35 -3.49 10.14 4.35
N SER A 36 -4.31 11.20 4.44
CA SER A 36 -5.16 11.51 5.60
C SER A 36 -6.37 10.59 5.73
N ASP A 37 -6.65 9.75 4.72
CA ASP A 37 -7.76 8.78 4.71
C ASP A 37 -7.42 7.48 5.47
N PHE A 38 -6.13 7.25 5.77
CA PHE A 38 -5.64 6.08 6.51
C PHE A 38 -5.27 6.45 7.95
N SER A 39 -5.68 5.59 8.88
CA SER A 39 -5.31 5.69 10.29
C SER A 39 -3.89 5.17 10.53
N GLU A 40 -3.33 5.46 11.70
CA GLU A 40 -2.00 4.97 12.09
C GLU A 40 -1.92 3.44 12.08
N ASP A 41 -2.98 2.74 12.48
CA ASP A 41 -3.08 1.28 12.42
C ASP A 41 -3.01 0.74 10.98
N ASP A 42 -3.66 1.42 10.03
CA ASP A 42 -3.67 1.03 8.62
C ASP A 42 -2.27 1.15 8.03
N LYS A 43 -1.61 2.28 8.33
CA LYS A 43 -0.23 2.56 7.93
C LYS A 43 0.72 1.53 8.54
N LYS A 44 0.55 1.22 9.83
CA LYS A 44 1.39 0.25 10.53
C LYS A 44 1.24 -1.15 9.94
N TRP A 45 0.02 -1.60 9.68
CA TRP A 45 -0.21 -2.89 9.04
C TRP A 45 0.35 -2.92 7.62
N PHE A 46 0.21 -1.83 6.86
CA PHE A 46 0.78 -1.74 5.52
C PHE A 46 2.31 -1.88 5.57
N MET A 47 2.96 -1.18 6.50
CA MET A 47 4.40 -1.29 6.73
C MET A 47 4.85 -2.67 7.22
N ASP A 48 4.04 -3.35 8.04
CA ASP A 48 4.36 -4.66 8.61
C ASP A 48 4.11 -5.80 7.60
N THR A 49 3.04 -5.68 6.82
CA THR A 49 2.61 -6.68 5.83
C THR A 49 3.38 -6.57 4.53
N LEU A 50 3.67 -5.34 4.07
CA LEU A 50 4.41 -5.14 2.82
C LEU A 50 5.88 -5.51 3.04
N PRO A 51 6.41 -6.55 2.38
CA PRO A 51 7.82 -6.88 2.47
C PRO A 51 8.69 -5.74 1.92
N ASP A 52 9.91 -5.63 2.42
CA ASP A 52 10.86 -4.66 1.88
C ASP A 52 11.32 -5.11 0.49
N GLY A 53 11.21 -4.22 -0.50
CA GLY A 53 11.53 -4.54 -1.88
C GLY A 53 11.10 -3.48 -2.88
N ASP A 54 11.44 -3.75 -4.14
CA ASP A 54 11.04 -3.00 -5.31
C ASP A 54 9.80 -3.63 -5.93
N TYR A 55 8.83 -2.79 -6.28
CA TYR A 55 7.58 -3.17 -6.91
C TYR A 55 7.52 -2.53 -8.28
N ASN A 56 7.26 -3.33 -9.32
CA ASN A 56 7.18 -2.86 -10.70
C ASN A 56 5.75 -2.57 -11.15
N SER A 57 4.76 -3.01 -10.37
CA SER A 57 3.34 -2.85 -10.67
C SER A 57 2.52 -2.86 -9.39
N ALA A 58 1.32 -2.28 -9.46
CA ALA A 58 0.36 -2.28 -8.37
C ALA A 58 -0.01 -3.70 -7.93
N GLU A 59 -0.09 -4.61 -8.90
CA GLU A 59 -0.41 -6.01 -8.69
C GLU A 59 0.62 -6.73 -7.80
N GLU A 60 1.91 -6.37 -7.90
CA GLU A 60 2.95 -6.95 -7.03
C GLU A 60 2.76 -6.49 -5.58
N VAL A 61 2.42 -5.21 -5.37
CA VAL A 61 2.14 -4.65 -4.05
C VAL A 61 0.92 -5.32 -3.43
N THR A 62 -0.19 -5.41 -4.17
CA THR A 62 -1.43 -6.03 -3.66
C THR A 62 -1.25 -7.52 -3.39
N THR A 63 -0.51 -8.23 -4.27
CA THR A 63 -0.16 -9.64 -4.04
C THR A 63 0.69 -9.80 -2.78
N ALA A 64 1.69 -8.92 -2.58
CA ALA A 64 2.55 -8.95 -1.40
C ALA A 64 1.79 -8.64 -0.10
N LEU A 65 0.72 -7.84 -0.19
CA LEU A 65 -0.20 -7.55 0.92
C LEU A 65 -1.27 -8.65 1.13
N GLY A 66 -1.40 -9.60 0.21
CA GLY A 66 -2.44 -10.64 0.24
C GLY A 66 -3.85 -10.13 -0.08
N LEU A 67 -3.97 -9.13 -0.96
CA LEU A 67 -5.21 -8.46 -1.39
C LEU A 67 -5.66 -8.79 -2.82
#